data_AF-A0A8J6RMJ6-F1
#
_entry.id   AF-A0A8J6RMJ6-F1
#
_cell.length_a   1.000
_cell.length_b   1.000
_cell.length_c   1.000
_cell.angle_alpha   90.00
_cell.angle_beta   90.00
_cell.angle_gamma   90.00
#
_symmetry.space_group_name_H-M   'P 1'
#
loop_
_entity.id
_entity.type
_entity.pdbx_description
1 polymer ?
#
loop_
_entity_poly.entity_id
_entity_poly.type
_entity_poly.pdbx_seq_one_letter_code
_entity_poly.pdbx_strand_id
1 'polypeptide(L)'
;MSFLGNLYLITSLYVEGMYPSSFRVVEAESELEIAQHMLNHPSQWQWFLERSYPRDWQRPSWSRGSLWDCIQDPTMTPQRWLELIDMTGVDGDSYALLNSLFIKSMLSNSLLSILTLG
;
A
#
# COMPACT_ATOMS: atom_id res chain seq x y z
N MET A 1 -23.23 -9.59 16.86
CA MET A 1 -22.57 -9.85 15.57
C MET A 1 -21.09 -9.58 15.78
N SER A 2 -20.30 -10.63 15.93
CA SER A 2 -18.84 -10.51 15.98
C SER A 2 -18.34 -10.36 14.54
N PHE A 3 -17.91 -9.16 14.17
CA PHE A 3 -17.12 -8.97 12.96
C PHE A 3 -15.78 -9.67 13.18
N LEU A 4 -15.47 -10.66 12.34
CA LEU A 4 -14.16 -11.29 12.27
C LEU A 4 -13.39 -10.55 11.18
N GLY A 5 -13.19 -9.24 11.34
CA GLY A 5 -12.41 -8.47 10.39
C GLY A 5 -10.96 -8.95 10.42
N ASN A 6 -10.37 -9.18 9.24
CA ASN A 6 -8.97 -9.53 9.13
C ASN A 6 -8.13 -8.27 9.38
N LEU A 7 -7.00 -8.42 10.08
CA LEU A 7 -6.05 -7.33 10.24
C LEU A 7 -5.09 -7.33 9.05
N TYR A 8 -4.92 -6.15 8.45
CA TYR A 8 -3.99 -5.89 7.38
C TYR A 8 -2.94 -4.87 7.82
N LEU A 9 -1.68 -5.19 7.58
CA LEU A 9 -0.59 -4.24 7.67
C LEU A 9 -0.44 -3.54 6.32
N ILE A 10 -0.56 -2.23 6.34
CA ILE A 10 -0.26 -1.35 5.22
C ILE A 10 1.05 -0.67 5.54
N THR A 11 2.06 -0.83 4.70
CA THR A 11 3.39 -0.28 4.99
C THR A 11 4.04 0.26 3.73
N SER A 12 4.84 1.31 3.89
CA SER A 12 5.75 1.76 2.86
C SER A 12 7.20 1.75 3.33
N LEU A 13 8.08 1.18 2.51
CA LEU A 13 9.50 1.02 2.82
C LEU A 13 10.33 2.07 2.07
N TYR A 14 11.13 2.81 2.83
CA TYR A 14 11.98 3.88 2.34
C TYR A 14 13.45 3.61 2.67
N VAL A 15 14.34 4.17 1.84
CA VAL A 15 15.80 4.10 2.07
C VAL A 15 16.21 4.79 3.37
N GLU A 16 15.44 5.78 3.81
CA GLU A 16 15.66 6.52 5.04
C GLU A 16 15.28 5.73 6.31
N GLY A 17 14.76 4.51 6.16
CA GLY A 17 14.35 3.63 7.27
C GLY A 17 12.84 3.57 7.48
N MET A 18 12.44 2.85 8.52
CA MET A 18 11.03 2.71 8.94
C MET A 18 10.72 3.68 10.07
N TYR A 19 9.65 4.44 9.92
CA TYR A 19 9.11 5.34 10.94
C TYR A 19 7.75 4.82 11.44
N PRO A 20 7.28 5.20 12.63
CA PRO A 20 5.92 4.86 13.08
C PRO A 20 4.82 5.31 12.11
N SER A 21 5.06 6.36 11.33
CA SER A 21 4.15 6.82 10.27
C SER A 21 4.25 6.00 8.98
N SER A 22 5.26 5.13 8.84
CA SER A 22 5.50 4.30 7.66
C SER A 22 4.61 3.06 7.60
N PHE A 23 3.81 2.80 8.63
CA PHE A 23 2.85 1.71 8.65
C PHE A 23 1.51 2.11 9.24
N ARG A 24 0.46 1.39 8.85
CA ARG A 24 -0.87 1.48 9.42
C ARG A 24 -1.46 0.07 9.47
N VAL A 25 -2.07 -0.28 10.59
CA VAL A 25 -2.87 -1.51 10.68
C VAL A 25 -4.32 -1.14 10.46
N VAL A 26 -5.01 -1.87 9.59
CA VAL A 26 -6.45 -1.71 9.35
C VAL A 26 -7.18 -3.02 9.49
N GLU A 27 -8.41 -2.95 9.94
CA GLU A 27 -9.35 -4.07 9.93
C GLU A 27 -10.19 -4.00 8.64
N ALA A 28 -10.27 -5.11 7.92
CA ALA A 28 -11.06 -5.24 6.70
C ALA A 28 -11.41 -6.71 6.43
N GLU A 29 -12.47 -6.95 5.67
CA GLU A 29 -12.84 -8.27 5.19
C GLU A 29 -11.92 -8.74 4.04
N SER A 30 -11.34 -7.80 3.27
CA SER A 30 -10.45 -8.11 2.15
C SER A 30 -9.53 -6.95 1.75
N GLU A 31 -8.48 -7.23 0.96
CA GLU A 31 -7.64 -6.20 0.33
C GLU A 31 -8.41 -5.30 -0.63
N LEU A 32 -9.46 -5.84 -1.27
CA LEU A 32 -10.32 -5.08 -2.18
C LEU A 32 -11.12 -4.01 -1.45
N GLU A 33 -11.56 -4.30 -0.22
CA GLU A 33 -12.23 -3.32 0.64
C GLU A 33 -11.28 -2.20 1.04
N ILE A 34 -10.03 -2.53 1.37
CA ILE A 34 -8.99 -1.53 1.64
C ILE A 34 -8.74 -0.66 0.42
N ALA A 35 -8.60 -1.25 -0.76
CA ALA A 35 -8.43 -0.54 -2.02
C ALA A 35 -9.60 0.41 -2.30
N GLN A 36 -10.84 -0.04 -2.12
CA GLN A 36 -12.03 0.78 -2.27
C GLN A 36 -12.05 1.94 -1.25
N HIS A 37 -11.67 1.68 0.00
CA HIS A 37 -11.57 2.69 1.03
C HIS A 37 -10.50 3.75 0.71
N MET A 38 -9.34 3.33 0.18
CA MET A 38 -8.31 4.26 -0.31
C MET A 38 -8.85 5.18 -1.39
N LEU A 39 -9.56 4.64 -2.39
CA LEU A 39 -10.15 5.42 -3.48
C LEU A 39 -11.22 6.41 -2.99
N ASN A 40 -12.02 6.01 -2.00
CA ASN A 40 -13.07 6.87 -1.44
C ASN A 40 -12.51 7.96 -0.51
N HIS A 41 -11.37 7.71 0.12
CA HIS A 41 -10.78 8.59 1.15
C HIS A 41 -9.27 8.82 0.92
N PRO A 42 -8.85 9.31 -0.26
CA PRO A 42 -7.45 9.34 -0.67
C PRO A 42 -6.57 10.16 0.28
N SER A 43 -7.08 11.27 0.82
CA SER A 43 -6.35 12.15 1.75
C SER A 43 -5.87 11.45 3.02
N GLN A 44 -6.57 10.41 3.50
CA GLN A 44 -6.14 9.65 4.66
C GLN A 44 -4.87 8.81 4.42
N TRP A 45 -4.54 8.60 3.14
CA TRP A 45 -3.44 7.78 2.66
C TRP A 45 -2.36 8.60 1.97
N GLN A 46 -2.57 9.91 1.79
CA GLN A 46 -1.73 10.81 1.01
C GLN A 46 -0.23 10.60 1.27
N TRP A 47 0.17 10.50 2.54
CA TRP A 47 1.56 10.30 2.92
C TRP A 47 2.19 9.07 2.24
N PHE A 48 1.49 7.93 2.24
CA PHE A 48 1.92 6.70 1.58
C PHE A 48 1.92 6.84 0.06
N LEU A 49 0.87 7.46 -0.49
CA LEU A 49 0.61 7.50 -1.93
C LEU A 49 1.55 8.45 -2.68
N GLU A 50 1.86 9.61 -2.12
CA GLU A 50 2.80 10.58 -2.72
C GLU A 50 4.20 10.02 -2.91
N ARG A 51 4.54 9.01 -2.10
CA ARG A 51 5.88 8.44 -1.99
C ARG A 51 5.90 7.00 -2.48
N SER A 52 4.96 6.60 -3.33
CA SER A 52 4.93 5.27 -3.92
C SER A 52 4.80 5.39 -5.44
N TYR A 53 5.70 4.75 -6.19
CA TYR A 53 5.81 4.96 -7.64
C TYR A 53 5.68 3.62 -8.39
N PRO A 54 4.59 3.40 -9.15
CA PRO A 54 4.41 2.15 -9.90
C PRO A 54 5.39 2.10 -11.09
N ARG A 55 6.19 1.03 -11.19
CA ARG A 55 7.33 0.93 -12.15
C ARG A 55 6.93 1.04 -13.62
N ASP A 56 5.75 0.53 -13.99
CA ASP A 56 5.34 0.36 -15.40
C ASP A 56 4.24 1.32 -15.87
N TRP A 57 3.87 2.33 -15.06
CA TRP A 57 2.87 3.32 -15.49
C TRP A 57 3.45 4.45 -16.37
N GLN A 58 4.69 4.32 -16.83
CA GLN A 58 5.29 5.20 -17.83
C GLN A 58 4.88 4.75 -19.24
N ARG A 59 3.62 4.92 -19.63
CA ARG A 59 3.27 4.80 -21.05
C ARG A 59 3.89 5.99 -21.81
N PRO A 60 4.36 5.83 -23.06
CA PRO A 60 4.92 6.92 -23.84
C PRO A 60 4.00 8.14 -23.98
N SER A 61 2.68 7.93 -23.87
CA SER A 61 1.65 8.97 -23.97
C SER A 61 1.19 9.53 -22.61
N TRP A 62 1.55 8.91 -21.49
CA TRP A 62 1.06 9.31 -20.18
C TRP A 62 1.92 8.74 -19.04
N SER A 63 2.63 9.61 -18.33
CA SER A 63 3.28 9.28 -17.05
C SER A 63 2.43 9.91 -15.94
N ARG A 64 1.69 9.08 -15.18
CA ARG A 64 1.08 9.52 -13.92
C ARG A 64 2.08 9.18 -12.84
N GLY A 65 2.61 10.20 -12.17
CA GLY A 65 3.78 10.12 -11.30
C GLY A 65 3.65 9.09 -10.17
N SER A 66 3.30 9.57 -8.98
CA SER A 66 3.13 8.72 -7.80
C SER A 66 1.75 8.04 -7.79
N LEU A 67 1.53 7.10 -6.88
CA LEU A 67 0.20 6.55 -6.62
C LEU A 67 -0.81 7.66 -6.26
N TRP A 68 -0.36 8.78 -5.68
CA TRP A 68 -1.22 9.95 -5.44
C TRP A 68 -1.77 10.54 -6.74
N ASP A 69 -1.01 10.55 -7.83
CA ASP A 69 -1.49 11.03 -9.13
C ASP A 69 -2.44 10.02 -9.80
N CYS A 70 -2.19 8.73 -9.57
CA CYS A 70 -3.05 7.65 -10.06
C CYS A 70 -4.41 7.64 -9.36
N ILE A 71 -4.48 7.88 -8.05
CA ILE A 71 -5.72 7.80 -7.28
C ILE A 71 -6.72 8.92 -7.64
N GLN A 72 -6.25 10.01 -8.26
CA GLN A 72 -7.11 11.08 -8.77
C GLN A 72 -7.81 10.70 -10.09
N ASP A 73 -7.53 9.53 -10.68
CA ASP A 73 -8.25 9.09 -11.88
C ASP A 73 -9.71 8.74 -11.55
N PRO A 74 -10.71 9.46 -12.10
CA PRO A 74 -12.10 9.13 -11.81
C PRO A 74 -12.54 7.77 -12.36
N THR A 75 -11.74 7.17 -13.26
CA THR A 75 -11.98 5.83 -13.80
C THR A 75 -11.27 4.72 -13.04
N MET A 76 -10.57 5.04 -11.94
CA MET A 76 -9.83 4.03 -11.17
C MET A 76 -10.77 3.04 -10.49
N THR A 77 -10.52 1.75 -10.69
CA THR A 77 -11.24 0.67 -10.01
C THR A 77 -10.39 0.09 -8.87
N PRO A 78 -11.00 -0.49 -7.82
CA PRO A 78 -10.24 -1.12 -6.73
C PRO A 78 -9.28 -2.22 -7.19
N GLN A 79 -9.67 -3.03 -8.18
CA GLN A 79 -8.82 -4.09 -8.74
C GLN A 79 -7.60 -3.48 -9.44
N ARG A 80 -7.81 -2.48 -10.28
CA ARG A 80 -6.71 -1.79 -10.98
C ARG A 80 -5.80 -1.06 -9.99
N TRP A 81 -6.38 -0.55 -8.90
CA TRP A 81 -5.63 0.08 -7.83
C TRP A 81 -4.71 -0.90 -7.09
N LEU A 82 -5.18 -2.12 -6.80
CA LEU A 82 -4.32 -3.16 -6.22
C LEU A 82 -3.18 -3.56 -7.16
N GLU A 83 -3.46 -3.74 -8.45
CA GLU A 83 -2.41 -4.01 -9.45
C GLU A 83 -1.34 -2.90 -9.47
N LEU A 84 -1.75 -1.63 -9.32
CA LEU A 84 -0.84 -0.50 -9.24
C LEU A 84 0.02 -0.54 -7.97
N ILE A 85 -0.57 -0.90 -6.83
CA ILE A 85 0.15 -1.08 -5.56
C ILE A 85 1.18 -2.21 -5.71
N ASP A 86 0.80 -3.35 -6.28
CA ASP A 86 1.71 -4.48 -6.50
C ASP A 86 2.90 -4.10 -7.39
N MET A 87 2.68 -3.23 -8.39
CA MET A 87 3.73 -2.70 -9.26
C MET A 87 4.73 -1.77 -8.55
N THR A 88 4.45 -1.36 -7.31
CA THR A 88 5.42 -0.62 -6.48
C THR A 88 6.39 -1.55 -5.76
N GLY A 89 6.07 -2.85 -5.62
CA GLY A 89 6.95 -3.84 -5.01
C GLY A 89 8.18 -4.13 -5.87
N VAL A 90 9.31 -4.50 -5.24
CA VAL A 90 10.57 -4.87 -5.89
C VAL A 90 10.91 -6.31 -5.50
N ASP A 91 11.17 -7.17 -6.49
CA ASP A 91 11.61 -8.55 -6.25
C ASP A 91 13.02 -8.56 -5.65
N GLY A 92 13.09 -8.92 -4.37
CA GLY A 92 14.15 -9.69 -3.69
C GLY A 92 15.61 -9.24 -3.73
N ASP A 93 16.18 -8.92 -4.88
CA ASP A 93 17.64 -8.99 -5.11
C ASP A 93 18.26 -7.71 -5.69
N SER A 94 17.49 -6.66 -5.91
CA SER A 94 18.01 -5.40 -6.42
C SER A 94 18.12 -4.36 -5.31
N TYR A 95 19.31 -3.79 -5.16
CA TYR A 95 19.67 -2.60 -4.36
C TYR A 95 18.80 -1.33 -4.64
N ALA A 96 17.69 -1.46 -5.37
CA ALA A 96 16.69 -0.44 -5.63
C ALA A 96 15.47 -0.65 -4.72
N LEU A 97 15.69 -0.67 -3.40
CA LEU A 97 14.67 -0.22 -2.45
C LEU A 97 14.38 1.24 -2.78
N LEU A 98 13.17 1.61 -3.18
CA LEU A 98 12.67 2.98 -3.05
C LEU A 98 11.17 2.97 -3.34
N ASN A 99 10.34 3.26 -2.33
CA ASN A 99 8.95 3.71 -2.50
C ASN A 99 7.92 2.62 -2.86
N SER A 100 7.95 1.49 -2.16
CA SER A 100 6.94 0.43 -2.29
C SER A 100 5.83 0.58 -1.25
N LEU A 101 4.58 0.32 -1.63
CA LEU A 101 3.43 0.21 -0.73
C LEU A 101 2.96 -1.25 -0.74
N PHE A 102 2.76 -1.81 0.44
CA PHE A 102 2.26 -3.18 0.60
C PHE A 102 0.99 -3.18 1.41
N ILE A 103 0.06 -4.07 1.06
CA ILE A 103 -1.09 -4.47 1.88
C ILE A 103 -0.87 -5.95 2.17
N LYS A 104 -0.77 -6.33 3.45
CA LYS A 104 -0.50 -7.72 3.83
C LYS A 104 -1.41 -8.16 4.96
N SER A 105 -2.17 -9.24 4.73
CA SER A 105 -2.96 -9.89 5.77
C SER A 105 -2.03 -10.41 6.87
N MET A 106 -2.35 -10.09 8.13
CA MET A 106 -1.66 -10.60 9.31
C MET A 106 -2.44 -11.80 9.86
N LEU A 107 -1.90 -13.01 9.67
CA LEU A 107 -2.38 -14.17 10.42
C LEU A 107 -2.04 -13.98 11.91
N SER A 108 -2.94 -14.39 12.82
CA SER A 108 -2.85 -14.08 14.27
C SER A 108 -1.52 -14.50 14.94
N ASN A 109 -0.76 -15.42 14.34
CA ASN A 109 0.54 -15.86 14.85
C ASN A 109 1.71 -14.90 14.53
N SER A 110 1.54 -13.93 13.63
CA SER A 110 2.60 -12.98 13.23
C SER A 110 2.65 -11.71 14.09
N LEU A 111 1.63 -11.46 14.91
CA LEU A 111 1.60 -10.32 15.85
C LEU A 111 2.66 -10.45 16.96
N LEU A 112 3.04 -11.68 17.33
CA LEU A 112 4.01 -11.92 18.40
C LEU A 112 5.45 -11.56 18.02
N SER A 113 5.84 -11.65 16.74
CA SER A 113 7.21 -11.36 16.30
C SER A 113 7.47 -9.88 16.01
N ILE A 114 6.43 -9.10 15.67
CA ILE A 114 6.57 -7.66 15.44
C ILE A 114 6.53 -6.86 16.75
N LEU A 115 5.78 -7.33 17.77
CA LEU A 115 5.64 -6.65 19.06
C LEU A 115 6.72 -7.00 20.10
N THR A 116 7.57 -8.00 19.86
CA THR A 116 8.64 -8.44 20.80
C THR A 116 10.03 -7.85 20.51
N LEU A 117 10.16 -6.99 19.50
CA LEU A 117 11.40 -6.26 19.20
C LEU A 117 11.34 -4.76 19.60
N GLY A 118 10.38 -4.38 20.46
CA GLY A 118 10.28 -3.06 21.08
C GLY A 118 10.95 -3.01 22.44
#